data_AF-I3VZG6-F1
#
_entry.id   AF-I3VZG6-F1
#
_cell.length_a   1.000
_cell.length_b   1.000
_cell.length_c   1.000
_cell.angle_alpha   90.00
_cell.angle_beta   90.00
_cell.angle_gamma   90.00
#
_symmetry.space_group_name_H-M   'P 1'
#
loop_
_entity.id
_entity.type
_entity.pdbx_description
1 polymer ?
#
loop_
_entity_poly.entity_id
_entity_poly.type
_entity_poly.pdbx_seq_one_letter_code
_entity_poly.pdbx_strand_id
1 'polypeptide(L)'
;MDLPRRRRVNRSQETASAVVLAAVPAGMVRAAHGRQTMAALLTHEKFALRNRNGRATIVAVLRALIERADYESMTARPGWEALIEATGTSRTTVARVLRLLAAWGLIGRVASGRQAKYAAAGPDGERINEAAVYVLCAPSPLALVNKVGTPPALGGSHLKEKELTHTRARGKSSQTDVAPPRLIPAGAASGAPAAHVPWRPELLWPAHRTPKRHGQRAAAASEIRYRSFPLRCMTAKDVASSCRDFFLAGWTVADILHALDWRPDGTLWPHSGAPDTKEAWRMRGWLRHRLSAWRTEAGEPLRSRDQQAAARAAALRREQEAERRRILERQAERAAQLDAGDSPAKVTAIAKIRAMFDANKRQRSGRRAAAQPKGGPVLL
;
A
#
# COMPACT_ATOMS: atom_id res chain seq x y z
N MET A 1 -16.07 9.75 -37.60
CA MET A 1 -15.80 8.31 -37.45
C MET A 1 -16.92 7.71 -36.60
N ASP A 2 -17.97 7.21 -37.25
CA ASP A 2 -19.01 6.44 -36.57
C ASP A 2 -18.49 5.04 -36.26
N LEU A 3 -18.74 4.58 -35.02
CA LEU A 3 -18.36 3.24 -34.60
C LEU A 3 -19.09 2.19 -35.46
N PRO A 4 -18.39 1.18 -36.01
CA PRO A 4 -19.03 0.16 -36.85
C PRO A 4 -20.22 -0.47 -36.12
N ARG A 5 -21.37 -0.57 -36.81
CA ARG A 5 -22.58 -1.21 -36.28
C ARG A 5 -22.38 -2.73 -36.28
N ARG A 6 -21.71 -3.24 -35.25
CA ARG A 6 -21.58 -4.68 -35.01
C ARG A 6 -22.87 -5.22 -34.40
N ARG A 7 -23.25 -6.46 -34.77
CA ARG A 7 -24.30 -7.20 -34.08
C ARG A 7 -23.93 -7.26 -32.59
N ARG A 8 -24.88 -6.91 -31.72
CA ARG A 8 -24.64 -6.93 -30.27
C ARG A 8 -24.24 -8.34 -29.83
N VAL A 9 -23.18 -8.42 -29.03
CA VAL A 9 -22.69 -9.65 -28.44
C VAL A 9 -23.60 -10.07 -27.26
N ASN A 10 -23.77 -11.36 -27.03
CA ASN A 10 -24.55 -11.87 -25.91
C ASN A 10 -24.05 -11.27 -24.58
N ARG A 11 -24.99 -10.93 -23.69
CA ARG A 11 -24.70 -10.24 -22.42
C ARG A 11 -23.64 -10.92 -21.55
N SER A 12 -23.60 -12.25 -21.56
CA SER A 12 -22.60 -13.06 -20.84
C SER A 12 -21.19 -12.99 -21.43
N GLN A 13 -21.07 -12.64 -22.71
CA GLN A 13 -19.81 -12.55 -23.46
C GLN A 13 -19.30 -11.11 -23.57
N GLU A 14 -20.08 -10.11 -23.14
CA GLU A 14 -19.70 -8.68 -23.20
C GLU A 14 -18.42 -8.36 -22.39
N THR A 15 -18.06 -9.18 -21.40
CA THR A 15 -16.83 -9.04 -20.59
C THR A 15 -15.71 -10.00 -21.01
N ALA A 16 -15.95 -10.89 -21.98
CA ALA A 16 -14.97 -11.85 -22.43
C ALA A 16 -13.78 -11.16 -23.10
N SER A 17 -12.56 -11.60 -22.79
CA SER A 17 -11.33 -10.91 -23.20
C SER A 17 -11.24 -10.67 -24.72
N ALA A 18 -11.62 -11.66 -25.54
CA ALA A 18 -11.59 -11.52 -27.00
C ALA A 18 -12.53 -10.40 -27.50
N VAL A 19 -13.74 -10.34 -26.93
CA VAL A 19 -14.76 -9.35 -27.30
C VAL A 19 -14.34 -7.94 -26.87
N VAL A 20 -13.77 -7.82 -25.68
CA VAL A 20 -13.26 -6.55 -25.15
C VAL A 20 -12.10 -6.05 -25.99
N LEU A 21 -11.12 -6.91 -26.32
CA LEU A 21 -9.97 -6.54 -27.16
C LEU A 21 -10.39 -6.14 -28.57
N ALA A 22 -11.38 -6.82 -29.16
CA ALA A 22 -11.91 -6.47 -30.49
C ALA A 22 -12.62 -5.11 -30.54
N ALA A 23 -12.96 -4.52 -29.38
CA ALA A 23 -13.56 -3.20 -29.26
C ALA A 23 -12.53 -2.09 -28.96
N VAL A 24 -11.28 -2.44 -28.67
CA VAL A 24 -10.20 -1.46 -28.43
C VAL A 24 -9.82 -0.79 -29.76
N PRO A 25 -9.80 0.56 -29.83
CA PRO A 25 -9.39 1.28 -31.03
C PRO A 25 -7.92 1.01 -31.43
N ALA A 26 -7.61 1.12 -32.71
CA ALA A 26 -6.23 0.99 -33.21
C ALA A 26 -5.30 2.02 -32.54
N GLY A 27 -4.07 1.60 -32.20
CA GLY A 27 -3.09 2.43 -31.49
C GLY A 27 -3.36 2.58 -29.97
N MET A 28 -4.45 2.01 -29.48
CA MET A 28 -4.80 1.99 -28.06
C MET A 28 -4.66 0.57 -27.51
N VAL A 29 -4.52 0.47 -26.19
CA VAL A 29 -4.61 -0.78 -25.44
C VAL A 29 -5.74 -0.66 -24.42
N ARG A 30 -6.31 -1.80 -24.02
CA ARG A 30 -7.20 -1.84 -22.86
C ARG A 30 -6.44 -1.32 -21.65
N ALA A 31 -6.99 -0.32 -20.97
CA ALA A 31 -6.36 0.23 -19.78
C ALA A 31 -6.27 -0.86 -18.70
N ALA A 32 -5.17 -0.90 -17.96
CA ALA A 32 -5.03 -1.76 -16.78
C ALA A 32 -5.79 -1.18 -15.57
N HIS A 33 -6.03 0.13 -15.56
CA HIS A 33 -6.76 0.84 -14.52
C HIS A 33 -7.33 2.15 -15.07
N GLY A 34 -8.51 2.56 -14.63
CA GLY A 34 -9.12 3.84 -15.02
C GLY A 34 -8.25 5.08 -14.79
N ARG A 35 -7.26 5.05 -13.87
CA ARG A 35 -6.27 6.15 -13.74
C ARG A 35 -5.45 6.35 -15.02
N GLN A 36 -5.14 5.29 -15.78
CA GLN A 36 -4.41 5.41 -17.04
C GLN A 36 -5.25 6.13 -18.09
N THR A 37 -6.54 5.81 -18.19
CA THR A 37 -7.46 6.51 -19.08
C THR A 37 -7.65 7.97 -18.67
N MET A 38 -7.74 8.25 -17.36
CA MET A 38 -7.81 9.62 -16.86
C MET A 38 -6.52 10.41 -17.17
N ALA A 39 -5.35 9.81 -16.95
CA ALA A 39 -4.07 10.43 -17.30
C ALA A 39 -4.00 10.72 -18.80
N ALA A 40 -4.39 9.76 -19.64
CA ALA A 40 -4.43 9.92 -21.09
C ALA A 40 -5.39 11.03 -21.55
N LEU A 41 -6.54 11.20 -20.87
CA LEU A 41 -7.43 12.33 -21.11
C LEU A 41 -6.75 13.67 -20.80
N LEU A 42 -6.11 13.77 -19.64
CA LEU A 42 -5.49 15.01 -19.18
C LEU A 42 -4.32 15.45 -20.07
N THR A 43 -3.63 14.50 -20.71
CA THR A 43 -2.55 14.78 -21.67
C THR A 43 -3.04 14.94 -23.12
N HIS A 44 -4.34 14.79 -23.39
CA HIS A 44 -4.86 14.81 -24.76
C HIS A 44 -4.97 16.25 -25.30
N GLU A 45 -4.34 16.54 -26.45
CA GLU A 45 -4.30 17.88 -27.06
C GLU A 45 -5.70 18.49 -27.26
N LYS A 46 -6.63 17.71 -27.84
CA LYS A 46 -8.01 18.20 -28.08
C LYS A 46 -8.81 18.41 -26.79
N PHE A 47 -8.38 17.83 -25.66
CA PHE A 47 -8.97 18.10 -24.35
C PHE A 47 -8.46 19.44 -23.81
N ALA A 48 -7.17 19.73 -23.98
CA ALA A 48 -6.57 21.02 -23.65
C ALA A 48 -7.19 22.19 -24.43
N LEU A 49 -7.76 21.97 -25.63
CA LEU A 49 -8.45 23.03 -26.37
C LEU A 49 -9.88 23.35 -25.87
N ARG A 50 -10.43 22.58 -24.92
CA ARG A 50 -11.81 22.80 -24.44
C ARG A 50 -11.88 23.90 -23.40
N ASN A 51 -13.00 24.63 -23.38
CA ASN A 51 -13.32 25.58 -22.32
C ASN A 51 -13.49 24.88 -20.95
N ARG A 52 -13.44 25.66 -19.86
CA ARG A 52 -13.49 25.14 -18.48
C ARG A 52 -14.70 24.23 -18.24
N ASN A 53 -15.89 24.66 -18.65
CA ASN A 53 -17.12 23.89 -18.46
C ASN A 53 -17.10 22.58 -19.27
N GLY A 54 -16.66 22.62 -20.52
CA GLY A 54 -16.52 21.44 -21.37
C GLY A 54 -15.52 20.43 -20.80
N ARG A 55 -14.37 20.91 -20.28
CA ARG A 55 -13.40 20.05 -19.58
C ARG A 55 -14.01 19.39 -18.35
N ALA A 56 -14.71 20.16 -17.51
CA ALA A 56 -15.37 19.63 -16.32
C ALA A 56 -16.40 18.54 -16.65
N THR A 57 -17.25 18.76 -17.65
CA THR A 57 -18.23 17.75 -18.09
C THR A 57 -17.56 16.49 -18.65
N ILE A 58 -16.51 16.63 -19.46
CA ILE A 58 -15.78 15.48 -20.01
C ILE A 58 -15.14 14.65 -18.90
N VAL A 59 -14.49 15.31 -17.93
CA VAL A 59 -13.89 14.65 -16.76
C VAL A 59 -14.96 13.97 -15.92
N ALA A 60 -16.11 14.61 -15.71
CA ALA A 60 -17.21 14.04 -14.93
C ALA A 60 -17.78 12.77 -15.59
N VAL A 61 -18.04 12.79 -16.91
CA VAL A 61 -18.49 11.59 -17.63
C VAL A 61 -17.44 10.48 -17.55
N LEU A 62 -16.16 10.79 -17.82
CA LEU A 62 -15.11 9.77 -17.77
C LEU A 62 -14.94 9.20 -16.36
N ARG A 63 -14.99 10.05 -15.33
CA ARG A 63 -14.96 9.61 -13.93
C ARG A 63 -16.14 8.69 -13.62
N ALA A 64 -17.34 9.03 -14.05
CA ALA A 64 -18.54 8.21 -13.85
C ALA A 64 -18.41 6.83 -14.53
N LEU A 65 -17.76 6.76 -15.70
CA LEU A 65 -17.41 5.49 -16.35
C LEU A 65 -16.37 4.69 -15.56
N ILE A 66 -15.29 5.34 -15.11
CA ILE A 66 -14.22 4.71 -14.33
C ILE A 66 -14.73 4.13 -13.01
N GLU A 67 -15.64 4.83 -12.34
CA GLU A 67 -16.22 4.39 -11.08
C GLU A 67 -17.08 3.14 -11.25
N ARG A 68 -17.77 3.03 -12.40
CA ARG A 68 -18.67 1.93 -12.78
C ARG A 68 -17.99 0.82 -13.60
N ALA A 69 -16.69 0.94 -13.85
CA ALA A 69 -15.95 -0.07 -14.59
C ALA A 69 -15.78 -1.33 -13.73
N ASP A 70 -15.98 -2.49 -14.32
CA ASP A 70 -15.48 -3.77 -13.81
C ASP A 70 -13.96 -3.81 -14.03
N TYR A 71 -13.18 -3.99 -12.97
CA TYR A 71 -11.72 -3.90 -13.01
C TYR A 71 -11.04 -5.12 -13.63
N GLU A 72 -11.76 -6.23 -13.80
CA GLU A 72 -11.23 -7.39 -14.49
C GLU A 72 -11.23 -7.17 -16.00
N SER A 73 -12.40 -6.87 -16.55
CA SER A 73 -12.59 -6.63 -17.98
C SER A 73 -12.27 -5.18 -18.40
N MET A 74 -12.21 -4.26 -17.45
CA MET A 74 -12.11 -2.80 -17.67
C MET A 74 -13.25 -2.26 -18.53
N THR A 75 -14.42 -2.90 -18.43
CA THR A 75 -15.66 -2.48 -19.10
C THR A 75 -16.60 -1.78 -18.13
N ALA A 76 -17.24 -0.71 -18.59
CA ALA A 76 -18.26 0.03 -17.86
C ALA A 76 -19.62 -0.15 -18.55
N ARG A 77 -20.66 -0.40 -17.76
CA ARG A 77 -22.07 -0.50 -18.20
C ARG A 77 -22.89 0.66 -17.64
N PRO A 78 -22.71 1.89 -18.14
CA PRO A 78 -23.46 3.02 -17.63
C PRO A 78 -24.93 2.99 -18.09
N GLY A 79 -25.85 3.17 -17.16
CA GLY A 79 -27.22 3.61 -17.48
C GLY A 79 -27.24 5.09 -17.87
N TRP A 80 -28.20 5.51 -18.69
CA TRP A 80 -28.35 6.92 -19.08
C TRP A 80 -28.66 7.81 -17.88
N GLU A 81 -29.58 7.39 -17.02
CA GLU A 81 -29.96 8.09 -15.79
C GLU A 81 -28.75 8.28 -14.87
N ALA A 82 -27.99 7.21 -14.63
CA ALA A 82 -26.80 7.26 -13.79
C ALA A 82 -25.72 8.24 -14.30
N LEU A 83 -25.55 8.40 -15.62
CA LEU A 83 -24.62 9.38 -16.18
C LEU A 83 -25.15 10.80 -16.12
N ILE A 84 -26.46 10.99 -16.32
CA ILE A 84 -27.12 12.29 -16.23
C ILE A 84 -27.04 12.79 -14.79
N GLU A 85 -27.39 11.95 -13.82
CA GLU A 85 -27.32 12.24 -12.38
C GLU A 85 -25.88 12.55 -11.95
N ALA A 86 -24.92 11.70 -12.32
CA ALA A 86 -23.51 11.89 -11.94
C ALA A 86 -22.87 13.16 -12.53
N THR A 87 -23.42 13.71 -13.61
CA THR A 87 -22.86 14.89 -14.28
C THR A 87 -23.69 16.15 -14.09
N GLY A 88 -24.95 16.04 -13.69
CA GLY A 88 -25.91 17.15 -13.68
C GLY A 88 -26.18 17.72 -15.08
N THR A 89 -26.03 16.93 -16.15
CA THR A 89 -26.16 17.41 -17.53
C THR A 89 -27.19 16.65 -18.36
N SER A 90 -27.61 17.23 -19.48
CA SER A 90 -28.58 16.61 -20.38
C SER A 90 -28.06 15.34 -21.05
N ARG A 91 -29.00 14.44 -21.41
CA ARG A 91 -28.71 13.22 -22.19
C ARG A 91 -27.92 13.51 -23.47
N THR A 92 -28.27 14.58 -24.18
CA THR A 92 -27.60 14.99 -25.43
C THR A 92 -26.15 15.38 -25.19
N THR A 93 -25.86 16.03 -24.06
CA THR A 93 -24.50 16.39 -23.64
C THR A 93 -23.68 15.14 -23.32
N VAL A 94 -24.24 14.22 -22.52
CA VAL A 94 -23.59 12.94 -22.20
C VAL A 94 -23.30 12.14 -23.49
N ALA A 95 -24.27 12.03 -24.40
CA ALA A 95 -24.10 11.34 -25.68
C ALA A 95 -23.00 11.97 -26.55
N ARG A 96 -22.91 13.32 -26.57
CA ARG A 96 -21.85 14.05 -27.26
C ARG A 96 -20.48 13.75 -26.64
N VAL A 97 -20.37 13.75 -25.32
CA VAL A 97 -19.11 13.44 -24.62
C VAL A 97 -18.67 12.00 -24.85
N LEU A 98 -19.58 11.03 -24.78
CA LEU A 98 -19.26 9.62 -25.08
C LEU A 98 -18.74 9.45 -26.51
N ARG A 99 -19.33 10.15 -27.48
CA ARG A 99 -18.81 10.19 -28.87
C ARG A 99 -17.42 10.80 -28.95
N LEU A 100 -17.16 11.88 -28.21
CA LEU A 100 -15.82 12.50 -28.16
C LEU A 100 -14.77 11.56 -27.57
N LEU A 101 -15.06 10.95 -26.43
CA LEU A 101 -14.15 9.99 -25.78
C LEU A 101 -13.86 8.79 -26.69
N ALA A 102 -14.88 8.29 -27.42
CA ALA A 102 -14.70 7.22 -28.40
C ALA A 102 -13.85 7.67 -29.60
N ALA A 103 -14.08 8.90 -30.10
CA ALA A 103 -13.30 9.47 -31.20
C ALA A 103 -11.84 9.75 -30.83
N TRP A 104 -11.56 10.01 -29.55
CA TRP A 104 -10.20 10.15 -29.01
C TRP A 104 -9.57 8.80 -28.65
N GLY A 105 -10.29 7.69 -28.85
CA GLY A 105 -9.82 6.35 -28.55
C GLY A 105 -9.70 6.02 -27.07
N LEU A 106 -10.14 6.92 -26.17
CA LEU A 106 -10.10 6.72 -24.71
C LEU A 106 -11.13 5.70 -24.23
N ILE A 107 -12.16 5.43 -25.05
CA ILE A 107 -13.10 4.33 -24.84
C ILE A 107 -13.35 3.57 -26.15
N GLY A 108 -13.56 2.26 -26.04
CA GLY A 108 -14.08 1.41 -27.10
C GLY A 108 -15.53 1.01 -26.81
N ARG A 109 -16.40 0.91 -27.83
CA ARG A 109 -17.78 0.41 -27.63
C ARG A 109 -17.83 -1.09 -27.86
N VAL A 110 -18.03 -1.84 -26.78
CA VAL A 110 -18.13 -3.30 -26.79
C VAL A 110 -19.53 -3.74 -27.24
N ALA A 111 -20.57 -3.09 -26.71
CA ALA A 111 -21.95 -3.36 -27.07
C ALA A 111 -22.79 -2.08 -27.12
N SER A 112 -23.68 -1.98 -28.10
CA SER A 112 -24.68 -0.91 -28.17
C SER A 112 -25.82 -1.17 -27.19
N GLY A 113 -26.38 -0.13 -26.57
CA GLY A 113 -27.59 -0.28 -25.75
C GLY A 113 -28.83 -0.65 -26.57
N ARG A 114 -29.79 -1.34 -25.95
CA ARG A 114 -31.07 -1.75 -26.54
C ARG A 114 -32.21 -1.55 -25.54
N GLN A 115 -33.38 -1.15 -26.05
CA GLN A 115 -34.61 -1.13 -25.27
C GLN A 115 -35.11 -2.56 -25.06
N ALA A 116 -35.81 -2.80 -23.95
CA ALA A 116 -36.35 -4.10 -23.55
C ALA A 116 -37.11 -4.81 -24.70
N LYS A 117 -37.95 -4.09 -25.45
CA LYS A 117 -38.70 -4.68 -26.57
C LYS A 117 -37.82 -5.31 -27.67
N TYR A 118 -36.57 -4.86 -27.82
CA TYR A 118 -35.59 -5.36 -28.79
C TYR A 118 -34.47 -6.19 -28.14
N ALA A 119 -34.54 -6.44 -26.83
CA ALA A 119 -33.62 -7.31 -26.11
C ALA A 119 -34.06 -8.77 -26.24
N ALA A 120 -33.10 -9.69 -26.19
CA ALA A 120 -33.41 -11.10 -26.05
C ALA A 120 -34.03 -11.33 -24.66
N ALA A 121 -35.02 -12.23 -24.56
CA ALA A 121 -35.56 -12.63 -23.28
C ALA A 121 -34.46 -13.30 -22.44
N GLY A 122 -34.42 -12.99 -21.14
CA GLY A 122 -33.56 -13.68 -20.19
C GLY A 122 -34.01 -15.12 -19.97
N PRO A 123 -33.25 -15.90 -19.16
CA PRO A 123 -33.66 -17.25 -18.74
C PRO A 123 -35.05 -17.27 -18.09
N ASP A 124 -35.42 -16.19 -17.41
CA ASP A 124 -36.70 -16.01 -16.71
C ASP A 124 -37.82 -15.48 -17.63
N GLY A 125 -37.57 -15.38 -18.95
CA GLY A 125 -38.53 -14.86 -19.94
C GLY A 125 -38.67 -13.33 -19.98
N GLU A 126 -38.22 -12.62 -18.95
CA GLU A 126 -38.27 -11.16 -18.89
C GLU A 126 -37.28 -10.49 -19.86
N ARG A 127 -37.75 -9.41 -20.50
CA ARG A 127 -36.93 -8.55 -21.35
C ARG A 127 -36.59 -7.27 -20.61
N ILE A 128 -35.31 -7.04 -20.39
CA ILE A 128 -34.80 -5.88 -19.66
C ILE A 128 -34.09 -4.89 -20.59
N ASN A 129 -34.09 -3.62 -20.21
CA ASN A 129 -33.31 -2.61 -20.92
C ASN A 129 -31.81 -2.93 -20.79
N GLU A 130 -31.15 -3.09 -21.93
CA GLU A 130 -29.75 -3.46 -21.94
C GLU A 130 -28.88 -2.21 -22.17
N ALA A 131 -28.15 -1.78 -21.15
CA ALA A 131 -27.23 -0.64 -21.23
C ALA A 131 -26.10 -0.86 -22.27
N ALA A 132 -25.52 0.23 -22.77
CA ALA A 132 -24.33 0.17 -23.61
C ALA A 132 -23.11 -0.25 -22.76
N VAL A 133 -22.18 -0.98 -23.36
CA VAL A 133 -20.94 -1.43 -22.70
C VAL A 133 -19.75 -0.76 -23.38
N TYR A 134 -18.92 -0.11 -22.58
CA TYR A 134 -17.70 0.56 -23.04
C TYR A 134 -16.47 -0.05 -22.37
N VAL A 135 -15.39 -0.28 -23.11
CA VAL A 135 -14.08 -0.60 -22.55
C VAL A 135 -13.29 0.68 -22.36
N LEU A 136 -12.59 0.82 -21.22
CA LEU A 136 -11.67 1.93 -20.98
C LEU A 136 -10.32 1.63 -21.63
N CYS A 137 -9.80 2.59 -22.37
CA CYS A 137 -8.57 2.45 -23.14
C CYS A 137 -7.50 3.44 -22.67
N ALA A 138 -6.25 3.16 -23.03
CA ALA A 138 -5.12 4.07 -22.88
C ALA A 138 -4.23 3.95 -24.13
N PRO A 139 -3.44 4.98 -24.48
CA PRO A 139 -2.47 4.91 -25.56
C PRO A 139 -1.54 3.71 -25.37
N SER A 140 -1.26 2.98 -26.45
CA SER A 140 -0.25 1.93 -26.41
C SER A 140 1.11 2.57 -26.07
N PRO A 141 1.84 2.07 -25.06
CA PRO A 141 3.20 2.52 -24.80
C PRO A 141 4.16 2.13 -25.94
N LEU A 142 3.77 1.15 -26.76
CA LEU A 142 4.45 0.78 -28.00
C LEU A 142 4.00 1.75 -29.11
N ALA A 143 4.43 3.00 -29.01
CA ALA A 143 4.35 3.90 -30.15
C ALA A 143 5.27 3.40 -31.25
N LEU A 144 4.82 3.42 -32.50
CA LEU A 144 5.65 3.25 -33.68
C LEU A 144 6.69 4.39 -33.68
N VAL A 145 7.91 4.12 -33.18
CA VAL A 145 8.99 5.10 -33.14
C VAL A 145 9.65 5.12 -34.53
N ASN A 146 9.38 6.14 -35.34
CA ASN A 146 10.06 6.38 -36.63
C ASN A 146 11.50 6.94 -36.47
N LYS A 147 12.18 6.63 -35.37
CA LYS A 147 13.58 7.01 -35.14
C LYS A 147 14.29 5.86 -34.45
N VAL A 148 15.32 5.32 -35.10
CA VAL A 148 16.26 4.36 -34.51
C VAL A 148 17.01 5.08 -33.39
N GLY A 149 16.57 4.84 -32.17
CA GLY A 149 17.20 5.33 -30.96
C GLY A 149 16.66 4.50 -29.80
N THR A 150 17.52 3.66 -29.23
CA THR A 150 17.20 2.78 -28.11
C THR A 150 16.59 3.58 -26.95
N PRO A 151 15.32 3.36 -26.57
CA PRO A 151 14.76 4.03 -25.41
C PRO A 151 15.37 3.45 -24.12
N PRO A 152 15.59 4.26 -23.06
CA PRO A 152 16.10 3.75 -21.80
C PRO A 152 15.02 2.89 -21.12
N ALA A 153 15.45 1.75 -20.59
CA ALA A 153 14.59 0.81 -19.89
C ALA A 153 13.92 1.46 -18.68
N LEU A 154 12.60 1.61 -18.73
CA LEU A 154 11.75 1.79 -17.55
C LEU A 154 10.77 0.62 -17.48
N GLY A 155 10.94 -0.19 -16.43
CA GLY A 155 10.43 -1.54 -16.34
C GLY A 155 8.91 -1.67 -16.24
N GLY A 156 8.40 -2.78 -16.78
CA GLY A 156 7.02 -3.20 -16.59
C GLY A 156 6.49 -4.14 -17.67
N SER A 157 6.85 -5.42 -17.57
CA SER A 157 6.07 -6.57 -18.09
C SER A 157 5.62 -6.53 -19.57
N HIS A 158 6.56 -6.71 -20.50
CA HIS A 158 6.31 -7.33 -21.79
C HIS A 158 7.16 -8.59 -21.91
N LEU A 159 6.76 -9.64 -21.18
CA LEU A 159 7.22 -11.02 -21.41
C LEU A 159 6.04 -11.95 -21.11
N LYS A 160 5.11 -12.02 -22.07
CA LYS A 160 4.23 -13.17 -22.28
C LYS A 160 3.81 -13.23 -23.74
N GLU A 161 4.79 -13.29 -24.63
CA GLU A 161 4.69 -14.19 -25.77
C GLU A 161 5.73 -15.27 -25.53
N LYS A 162 5.26 -16.42 -25.03
CA LYS A 162 6.02 -17.65 -25.22
C LYS A 162 5.83 -18.02 -26.68
N GLU A 163 6.64 -17.44 -27.55
CA GLU A 163 7.02 -18.17 -28.74
C GLU A 163 7.66 -19.48 -28.28
N LEU A 164 7.11 -20.58 -28.77
CA LEU A 164 7.65 -21.92 -28.64
C LEU A 164 9.04 -21.92 -29.26
N THR A 165 10.04 -21.60 -28.46
CA THR A 165 11.44 -21.74 -28.85
C THR A 165 11.75 -23.23 -28.88
N HIS A 166 12.08 -23.70 -30.07
CA HIS A 166 12.37 -25.07 -30.42
C HIS A 166 13.28 -25.77 -29.42
N THR A 167 12.95 -27.03 -29.18
CA THR A 167 13.68 -28.04 -28.41
C THR A 167 15.17 -28.00 -28.74
N ARG A 168 16.00 -27.48 -27.82
CA ARG A 168 17.44 -27.60 -27.94
C ARG A 168 17.82 -29.08 -27.89
N ALA A 169 18.55 -29.52 -28.91
CA ALA A 169 19.12 -30.84 -29.00
C ALA A 169 19.94 -31.17 -27.73
N ARG A 170 19.69 -32.37 -27.21
CA ARG A 170 20.34 -32.95 -26.04
C ARG A 170 21.80 -33.24 -26.37
N GLY A 171 22.68 -32.28 -26.13
CA GLY A 171 24.12 -32.52 -26.04
C GLY A 171 24.40 -33.35 -24.79
N LYS A 172 24.99 -34.54 -24.95
CA LYS A 172 25.45 -35.39 -23.85
C LYS A 172 26.53 -34.63 -23.07
N SER A 173 26.22 -34.17 -21.86
CA SER A 173 27.23 -33.68 -20.92
C SER A 173 27.54 -34.77 -19.90
N SER A 174 28.82 -35.15 -19.88
CA SER A 174 29.49 -36.01 -18.93
C SER A 174 29.18 -35.63 -17.48
N GLN A 175 28.88 -36.64 -16.67
CA GLN A 175 28.78 -36.56 -15.21
C GLN A 175 30.17 -36.37 -14.61
N THR A 176 30.55 -35.13 -14.30
CA THR A 176 31.44 -34.76 -13.18
C THR A 176 31.63 -33.26 -13.22
N ASP A 177 30.79 -32.53 -12.48
CA ASP A 177 31.10 -31.27 -11.80
C ASP A 177 29.79 -30.66 -11.31
N VAL A 178 29.30 -31.18 -10.19
CA VAL A 178 28.17 -30.58 -9.48
C VAL A 178 28.71 -29.50 -8.57
N ALA A 179 28.67 -28.25 -9.05
CA ALA A 179 28.80 -27.10 -8.17
C ALA A 179 27.71 -27.18 -7.07
N PRO A 180 28.06 -27.00 -5.79
CA PRO A 180 27.08 -27.14 -4.71
C PRO A 180 25.97 -26.09 -4.89
N PRO A 181 24.70 -26.45 -4.61
CA PRO A 181 23.57 -25.55 -4.80
C PRO A 181 23.77 -24.30 -3.94
N ARG A 182 23.67 -23.12 -4.57
CA ARG A 182 23.68 -21.84 -3.87
C ARG A 182 22.55 -21.85 -2.84
N LEU A 183 22.90 -21.99 -1.57
CA LEU A 183 21.99 -21.80 -0.45
C LEU A 183 21.50 -20.34 -0.52
N ILE A 184 20.24 -20.15 -0.92
CA ILE A 184 19.58 -18.85 -0.85
C ILE A 184 19.45 -18.54 0.65
N PRO A 185 20.00 -17.42 1.17
CA PRO A 185 19.83 -17.08 2.57
C PRO A 185 18.35 -16.98 2.89
N ALA A 186 17.90 -17.75 3.89
CA ALA A 186 16.53 -17.74 4.37
C ALA A 186 16.17 -16.31 4.81
N GLY A 187 15.40 -15.61 3.95
CA GLY A 187 15.01 -14.21 4.17
C GLY A 187 14.88 -13.40 2.88
N ALA A 188 15.66 -13.70 1.84
CA ALA A 188 15.62 -12.93 0.59
C ALA A 188 14.50 -13.36 -0.38
N ALA A 189 14.00 -14.60 -0.27
CA ALA A 189 12.99 -15.18 -1.15
C ALA A 189 11.56 -15.27 -0.55
N SER A 190 11.34 -14.74 0.66
CA SER A 190 10.07 -14.93 1.41
C SER A 190 8.95 -13.95 1.00
N GLY A 191 8.88 -13.64 -0.30
CA GLY A 191 7.92 -12.70 -0.90
C GLY A 191 6.70 -13.37 -1.55
N ALA A 192 6.62 -14.70 -1.53
CA ALA A 192 5.48 -15.44 -2.02
C ALA A 192 4.25 -15.15 -1.15
N PRO A 193 3.06 -14.95 -1.75
CA PRO A 193 1.82 -14.96 -0.98
C PRO A 193 1.75 -16.24 -0.16
N ALA A 194 1.27 -16.16 1.08
CA ALA A 194 1.10 -17.36 1.88
C ALA A 194 0.11 -18.29 1.14
N ALA A 195 0.39 -19.60 1.22
CA ALA A 195 -0.28 -20.62 0.43
C ALA A 195 -1.81 -20.47 0.45
N HIS A 196 -2.45 -20.82 -0.67
CA HIS A 196 -3.89 -20.97 -0.73
C HIS A 196 -4.30 -22.08 0.24
N VAL A 197 -5.21 -21.77 1.17
CA VAL A 197 -5.71 -22.74 2.14
C VAL A 197 -6.92 -23.44 1.51
N PRO A 198 -7.04 -24.79 1.56
CA PRO A 198 -8.04 -25.53 0.78
C PRO A 198 -9.50 -25.07 0.96
N TRP A 199 -9.85 -24.57 2.15
CA TRP A 199 -11.19 -24.10 2.50
C TRP A 199 -11.38 -22.58 2.34
N ARG A 200 -10.37 -21.86 1.83
CA ARG A 200 -10.40 -20.40 1.73
C ARG A 200 -9.98 -19.94 0.34
N PRO A 201 -10.91 -19.39 -0.47
CA PRO A 201 -10.61 -18.94 -1.82
C PRO A 201 -9.65 -17.74 -1.86
N GLU A 202 -9.53 -16.96 -0.79
CA GLU A 202 -8.63 -15.80 -0.71
C GLU A 202 -7.16 -16.14 -0.41
N LEU A 203 -6.24 -15.47 -1.12
CA LEU A 203 -4.81 -15.48 -0.83
C LEU A 203 -4.55 -14.92 0.58
N LEU A 204 -3.79 -15.65 1.40
CA LEU A 204 -3.46 -15.23 2.75
C LEU A 204 -2.35 -14.17 2.73
N TRP A 205 -2.57 -13.07 3.45
CA TRP A 205 -1.57 -12.02 3.65
C TRP A 205 -1.48 -11.64 5.13
N PRO A 206 -0.27 -11.54 5.73
CA PRO A 206 -0.15 -11.16 7.13
C PRO A 206 -0.65 -9.73 7.38
N ALA A 207 -1.46 -9.55 8.43
CA ALA A 207 -2.20 -8.30 8.69
C ALA A 207 -1.31 -7.06 8.81
N HIS A 208 -0.18 -7.18 9.52
CA HIS A 208 0.76 -6.09 9.81
C HIS A 208 1.95 -6.03 8.84
N ARG A 209 1.90 -6.75 7.71
CA ARG A 209 2.97 -6.75 6.71
C ARG A 209 2.63 -5.81 5.55
N THR A 210 3.53 -4.88 5.24
CA THR A 210 3.34 -3.95 4.11
C THR A 210 3.53 -4.64 2.76
N PRO A 211 2.55 -4.56 1.83
CA PRO A 211 2.67 -5.12 0.49
C PRO A 211 3.44 -4.18 -0.45
N LYS A 212 4.57 -4.63 -1.00
CA LYS A 212 5.43 -3.81 -1.88
C LYS A 212 5.14 -4.04 -3.38
N ARG A 213 4.92 -5.29 -3.77
CA ARG A 213 4.72 -5.69 -5.19
C ARG A 213 3.25 -5.72 -5.57
N HIS A 214 2.96 -5.67 -6.87
CA HIS A 214 1.58 -5.75 -7.40
C HIS A 214 0.84 -7.02 -6.93
N GLY A 215 1.46 -8.20 -7.05
CA GLY A 215 0.86 -9.46 -6.58
C GLY A 215 0.65 -9.49 -5.07
N GLN A 216 1.53 -8.87 -4.29
CA GLN A 216 1.39 -8.75 -2.84
C GLN A 216 0.22 -7.86 -2.45
N ARG A 217 0.00 -6.74 -3.18
CA ARG A 217 -1.18 -5.88 -2.98
C ARG A 217 -2.48 -6.61 -3.30
N ALA A 218 -2.50 -7.48 -4.31
CA ALA A 218 -3.66 -8.31 -4.60
C ALA A 218 -3.94 -9.33 -3.48
N ALA A 219 -2.91 -9.95 -2.90
CA ALA A 219 -3.07 -10.84 -1.75
C ALA A 219 -3.54 -10.08 -0.49
N ALA A 220 -2.94 -8.93 -0.20
CA ALA A 220 -3.37 -8.04 0.89
C ALA A 220 -4.84 -7.59 0.73
N ALA A 221 -5.25 -7.24 -0.48
CA ALA A 221 -6.63 -6.89 -0.78
C ALA A 221 -7.59 -8.08 -0.67
N SER A 222 -7.12 -9.29 -0.98
CA SER A 222 -7.88 -10.51 -0.74
C SER A 222 -8.12 -10.73 0.76
N GLU A 223 -7.12 -10.47 1.60
CA GLU A 223 -7.25 -10.52 3.06
C GLU A 223 -8.24 -9.48 3.58
N ILE A 224 -8.20 -8.25 3.07
CA ILE A 224 -9.15 -7.18 3.41
C ILE A 224 -10.59 -7.60 3.10
N ARG A 225 -10.84 -8.18 1.92
CA ARG A 225 -12.17 -8.68 1.52
C ARG A 225 -12.67 -9.81 2.41
N TYR A 226 -11.77 -10.68 2.85
CA TYR A 226 -12.13 -11.77 3.75
C TYR A 226 -12.61 -11.23 5.11
N ARG A 227 -11.86 -10.26 5.66
CA ARG A 227 -12.11 -9.67 6.99
C ARG A 227 -13.23 -8.63 7.00
N SER A 228 -13.48 -7.94 5.89
CA SER A 228 -14.54 -6.94 5.75
C SER A 228 -15.62 -7.46 4.80
N PHE A 229 -16.74 -7.90 5.38
CA PHE A 229 -17.86 -8.47 4.63
C PHE A 229 -18.41 -7.54 3.52
N PRO A 230 -18.60 -6.22 3.74
CA PRO A 230 -19.11 -5.32 2.69
C PRO A 230 -18.23 -5.28 1.43
N LEU A 231 -16.92 -5.46 1.57
CA LEU A 231 -15.98 -5.39 0.44
C LEU A 231 -15.98 -6.66 -0.43
N ARG A 232 -16.71 -7.72 -0.06
CA ARG A 232 -16.75 -8.97 -0.83
C ARG A 232 -17.39 -8.81 -2.21
N CYS A 233 -18.28 -7.84 -2.39
CA CYS A 233 -18.89 -7.53 -3.69
C CYS A 233 -17.91 -6.94 -4.71
N MET A 234 -16.77 -6.41 -4.25
CA MET A 234 -15.67 -5.96 -5.09
C MET A 234 -14.67 -7.11 -5.34
N THR A 235 -13.89 -7.05 -6.42
CA THR A 235 -12.82 -8.04 -6.65
C THR A 235 -11.56 -7.67 -5.85
N ALA A 236 -10.66 -8.65 -5.60
CA ALA A 236 -9.40 -8.37 -4.90
C ALA A 236 -8.51 -7.35 -5.65
N LYS A 237 -8.49 -7.41 -6.98
CA LYS A 237 -7.79 -6.43 -7.82
C LYS A 237 -8.37 -5.03 -7.62
N ASP A 238 -9.69 -4.95 -7.50
CA ASP A 238 -10.40 -3.69 -7.37
C ASP A 238 -10.13 -2.99 -6.02
N VAL A 239 -10.18 -3.76 -4.94
CA VAL A 239 -9.78 -3.30 -3.60
C VAL A 239 -8.30 -2.92 -3.60
N ALA A 240 -7.42 -3.73 -4.19
CA ALA A 240 -5.99 -3.42 -4.29
C ALA A 240 -5.72 -2.10 -5.04
N SER A 241 -6.51 -1.83 -6.08
CA SER A 241 -6.43 -0.60 -6.87
C SER A 241 -6.90 0.62 -6.08
N SER A 242 -7.98 0.46 -5.30
CA SER A 242 -8.57 1.52 -4.48
C SER A 242 -7.65 1.89 -3.31
N CYS A 243 -6.98 0.91 -2.71
CA CYS A 243 -6.03 1.09 -1.61
C CYS A 243 -4.58 1.34 -2.07
N ARG A 244 -4.31 1.43 -3.38
CA ARG A 244 -2.94 1.44 -3.94
C ARG A 244 -2.05 2.51 -3.32
N ASP A 245 -2.54 3.73 -3.19
CA ASP A 245 -1.73 4.86 -2.71
C ASP A 245 -1.33 4.66 -1.24
N PHE A 246 -2.24 4.12 -0.42
CA PHE A 246 -1.96 3.79 0.98
C PHE A 246 -0.92 2.67 1.10
N PHE A 247 -1.03 1.62 0.27
CA PHE A 247 0.00 0.57 0.24
C PHE A 247 1.36 1.09 -0.21
N LEU A 248 1.41 2.04 -1.15
CA LEU A 248 2.65 2.70 -1.55
C LEU A 248 3.21 3.60 -0.44
N ALA A 249 2.35 4.24 0.34
CA ALA A 249 2.71 4.97 1.56
C ALA A 249 3.09 4.05 2.74
N GLY A 250 3.09 2.73 2.54
CA GLY A 250 3.59 1.75 3.49
C GLY A 250 2.55 1.16 4.44
N TRP A 251 1.26 1.45 4.22
CA TRP A 251 0.17 0.94 5.06
C TRP A 251 0.04 -0.59 4.95
N THR A 252 -0.39 -1.20 6.05
CA THR A 252 -0.66 -2.64 6.15
C THR A 252 -2.16 -2.94 5.98
N VAL A 253 -2.53 -4.23 5.99
CA VAL A 253 -3.95 -4.62 5.96
C VAL A 253 -4.67 -4.18 7.23
N ALA A 254 -4.00 -4.30 8.39
CA ALA A 254 -4.55 -3.85 9.66
C ALA A 254 -4.82 -2.34 9.67
N ASP A 255 -3.94 -1.54 9.08
CA ASP A 255 -4.13 -0.09 8.98
C ASP A 255 -5.34 0.28 8.12
N ILE A 256 -5.54 -0.40 6.98
CA ILE A 256 -6.69 -0.17 6.11
C ILE A 256 -7.99 -0.52 6.84
N LEU A 257 -8.06 -1.67 7.52
CA LEU A 257 -9.24 -2.06 8.29
C LEU A 257 -9.50 -1.08 9.44
N HIS A 258 -8.46 -0.62 10.13
CA HIS A 258 -8.60 0.41 11.15
C HIS A 258 -9.16 1.72 10.57
N ALA A 259 -8.65 2.19 9.44
CA ALA A 259 -9.14 3.40 8.79
C ALA A 259 -10.56 3.28 8.22
N LEU A 260 -11.02 2.05 7.99
CA LEU A 260 -12.42 1.79 7.66
C LEU A 260 -13.31 1.97 8.88
N ASP A 261 -12.89 1.58 10.08
CA ASP A 261 -13.75 1.68 11.28
C ASP A 261 -13.58 3.01 12.03
N TRP A 262 -12.42 3.65 11.89
CA TRP A 262 -12.03 4.86 12.63
C TRP A 262 -11.65 6.01 11.70
N ARG A 263 -11.84 7.23 12.21
CA ARG A 263 -11.36 8.48 11.64
C ARG A 263 -9.98 8.83 12.23
N PRO A 264 -9.21 9.72 11.57
CA PRO A 264 -7.88 10.12 12.06
C PRO A 264 -7.91 10.83 13.43
N ASP A 265 -9.04 11.42 13.81
CA ASP A 265 -9.29 12.02 15.13
C ASP A 265 -9.55 10.97 16.23
N GLY A 266 -9.64 9.69 15.88
CA GLY A 266 -9.95 8.60 16.80
C GLY A 266 -11.45 8.39 17.03
N THR A 267 -12.32 9.09 16.30
CA THR A 267 -13.77 8.83 16.35
C THR A 267 -14.15 7.65 15.46
N LEU A 268 -15.16 6.87 15.86
CA LEU A 268 -15.69 5.77 15.05
C LEU A 268 -16.53 6.30 13.89
N TRP A 269 -16.44 5.63 12.73
CA TRP A 269 -17.43 5.85 11.67
C TRP A 269 -18.82 5.38 12.14
N PRO A 270 -19.91 6.07 11.75
CA PRO A 270 -21.26 5.62 12.04
C PRO A 270 -21.52 4.18 11.55
N HIS A 271 -22.19 3.38 12.39
CA HIS A 271 -22.47 1.96 12.13
C HIS A 271 -23.29 1.73 10.85
N SER A 272 -24.15 2.68 10.48
CA SER A 272 -24.94 2.69 9.23
C SER A 272 -24.16 3.12 7.98
N GLY A 273 -22.84 3.34 8.09
CA GLY A 273 -22.09 3.99 7.04
C GLY A 273 -21.78 3.12 5.82
N ALA A 274 -21.76 1.79 5.93
CA ALA A 274 -21.52 0.91 4.78
C ALA A 274 -22.82 0.73 3.96
N PRO A 275 -22.83 1.01 2.65
CA PRO A 275 -24.02 0.85 1.85
C PRO A 275 -24.42 -0.63 1.76
N ASP A 276 -25.68 -0.93 2.07
CA ASP A 276 -26.24 -2.27 1.86
C ASP A 276 -26.50 -2.48 0.36
N THR A 277 -25.46 -2.90 -0.35
CA THR A 277 -25.50 -3.06 -1.80
C THR A 277 -24.51 -4.11 -2.27
N LYS A 278 -24.93 -4.87 -3.29
CA LYS A 278 -24.05 -5.78 -4.03
C LYS A 278 -23.31 -5.07 -5.17
N GLU A 279 -23.55 -3.77 -5.37
CA GLU A 279 -22.94 -2.99 -6.44
C GLU A 279 -21.52 -2.53 -6.08
N ALA A 280 -20.51 -3.10 -6.75
CA ALA A 280 -19.10 -2.80 -6.51
C ALA A 280 -18.75 -1.30 -6.63
N TRP A 281 -19.43 -0.55 -7.50
CA TRP A 281 -19.15 0.89 -7.70
C TRP A 281 -19.58 1.75 -6.51
N ARG A 282 -20.72 1.43 -5.87
CA ARG A 282 -21.17 2.10 -4.63
C ARG A 282 -20.22 1.81 -3.48
N MET A 283 -19.82 0.54 -3.37
CA MET A 283 -18.86 0.10 -2.34
C MET A 283 -17.48 0.75 -2.53
N ARG A 284 -17.04 0.94 -3.78
CA ARG A 284 -15.84 1.73 -4.11
C ARG A 284 -15.96 3.18 -3.64
N GLY A 285 -17.11 3.82 -3.89
CA GLY A 285 -17.38 5.19 -3.45
C GLY A 285 -17.27 5.32 -1.93
N TRP A 286 -17.87 4.38 -1.21
CA TRP A 286 -17.77 4.28 0.25
C TRP A 286 -16.34 4.09 0.76
N LEU A 287 -15.61 3.12 0.20
CA LEU A 287 -14.21 2.84 0.53
C LEU A 287 -13.36 4.10 0.32
N ARG A 288 -13.55 4.79 -0.80
CA ARG A 288 -12.84 6.03 -1.11
C ARG A 288 -13.21 7.15 -0.12
N HIS A 289 -14.49 7.30 0.21
CA HIS A 289 -14.94 8.31 1.16
C HIS A 289 -14.26 8.12 2.53
N ARG A 290 -14.30 6.89 3.07
CA ARG A 290 -13.65 6.61 4.37
C ARG A 290 -12.14 6.84 4.34
N LEU A 291 -11.47 6.33 3.30
CA LEU A 291 -10.04 6.53 3.15
C LEU A 291 -9.65 7.99 2.85
N SER A 292 -10.55 8.81 2.29
CA SER A 292 -10.25 10.22 2.01
C SER A 292 -10.03 11.05 3.28
N ALA A 293 -10.67 10.69 4.40
CA ALA A 293 -10.40 11.30 5.70
C ALA A 293 -8.95 11.07 6.17
N TRP A 294 -8.30 10.03 5.67
CA TRP A 294 -6.91 9.68 5.98
C TRP A 294 -5.91 10.24 4.97
N ARG A 295 -6.30 11.30 4.25
CA ARG A 295 -5.42 12.05 3.34
C ARG A 295 -5.24 13.48 3.83
N THR A 296 -4.08 14.05 3.53
CA THR A 296 -3.83 15.49 3.70
C THR A 296 -4.59 16.30 2.65
N GLU A 297 -4.61 17.63 2.79
CA GLU A 297 -5.19 18.54 1.78
C GLU A 297 -4.53 18.39 0.40
N ALA A 298 -3.24 18.07 0.37
CA ALA A 298 -2.50 17.73 -0.85
C ALA A 298 -2.86 16.36 -1.45
N GLY A 299 -3.69 15.56 -0.76
CA GLY A 299 -4.14 14.25 -1.19
C GLY A 299 -3.19 13.11 -0.83
N GLU A 300 -2.13 13.36 -0.08
CA GLU A 300 -1.17 12.34 0.35
C GLU A 300 -1.71 11.54 1.55
N PRO A 301 -1.54 10.21 1.58
CA PRO A 301 -1.93 9.40 2.75
C PRO A 301 -1.20 9.86 4.02
N LEU A 302 -1.95 10.03 5.11
CA LEU A 302 -1.40 10.26 6.45
C LEU A 302 -0.55 9.06 6.93
N ARG A 303 0.27 9.28 7.95
CA ARG A 303 0.98 8.18 8.62
C ARG A 303 -0.03 7.26 9.30
N SER A 304 0.04 5.97 8.97
CA SER A 304 -0.82 4.93 9.55
C SER A 304 -0.58 4.74 11.05
N ARG A 305 -1.52 4.11 11.73
CA ARG A 305 -1.42 3.81 13.17
C ARG A 305 -0.21 2.94 13.49
N ASP A 306 0.05 1.90 12.71
CA ASP A 306 1.19 1.02 12.93
C ASP A 306 2.52 1.77 12.69
N GLN A 307 2.56 2.68 11.71
CA GLN A 307 3.72 3.57 11.49
C GLN A 307 3.91 4.56 12.66
N GLN A 308 2.82 5.13 13.19
CA GLN A 308 2.88 6.02 14.36
C GLN A 308 3.34 5.27 15.61
N ALA A 309 2.86 4.04 15.84
CA ALA A 309 3.31 3.19 16.93
C ALA A 309 4.79 2.81 16.80
N ALA A 310 5.23 2.41 15.59
CA ALA A 310 6.63 2.11 15.32
C ALA A 310 7.54 3.33 15.51
N ALA A 311 7.11 4.52 15.09
CA ALA A 311 7.83 5.77 15.29
C ALA A 311 7.98 6.12 16.77
N ARG A 312 6.91 5.97 17.56
CA ARG A 312 6.93 6.16 19.02
C ARG A 312 7.89 5.18 19.70
N ALA A 313 7.82 3.90 19.35
CA ALA A 313 8.73 2.88 19.88
C ALA A 313 10.20 3.16 19.53
N ALA A 314 10.48 3.65 18.31
CA ALA A 314 11.82 4.03 17.90
C ALA A 314 12.33 5.30 18.60
N ALA A 315 11.45 6.25 18.92
CA ALA A 315 11.80 7.42 19.74
C ALA A 315 12.19 6.99 21.17
N LEU A 316 11.36 6.16 21.80
CA LEU A 316 11.62 5.64 23.14
C LEU A 316 12.94 4.85 23.22
N ARG A 317 13.24 4.03 22.22
CA ARG A 317 14.54 3.32 22.15
C ARG A 317 15.72 4.27 22.06
N ARG A 318 15.63 5.34 21.26
CA ARG A 318 16.70 6.36 21.16
C ARG A 318 16.91 7.10 22.47
N GLU A 319 15.83 7.42 23.19
CA GLU A 319 15.90 8.03 24.52
C GLU A 319 16.57 7.09 25.54
N GLN A 320 16.18 5.80 25.55
CA GLN A 320 16.80 4.80 26.41
C GLN A 320 18.28 4.59 26.11
N GLU A 321 18.68 4.58 24.84
CA GLU A 321 20.07 4.48 24.42
C GLU A 321 20.89 5.72 24.82
N ALA A 322 20.31 6.92 24.69
CA ALA A 322 20.94 8.16 25.12
C ALA A 322 21.14 8.21 26.64
N GLU A 323 20.15 7.77 27.43
CA GLU A 323 20.27 7.71 28.88
C GLU A 323 21.30 6.67 29.33
N ARG A 324 21.33 5.49 28.69
CA ARG A 324 22.36 4.48 28.94
C ARG A 324 23.77 5.02 28.66
N ARG A 325 23.95 5.76 27.57
CA ARG A 325 25.24 6.41 27.25
C ARG A 325 25.65 7.42 28.32
N ARG A 326 24.72 8.28 28.77
CA ARG A 326 24.97 9.24 29.85
C ARG A 326 25.36 8.57 31.17
N ILE A 327 24.70 7.46 31.52
CA ILE A 327 25.04 6.70 32.72
C ILE A 327 26.45 6.12 32.63
N LEU A 328 26.80 5.52 31.48
CA LEU A 328 28.15 4.97 31.25
C LEU A 328 29.22 6.07 31.27
N GLU A 329 28.94 7.23 30.68
CA GLU A 329 29.85 8.38 30.70
C GLU A 329 30.08 8.90 32.11
N ARG A 330 29.03 9.08 32.92
CA ARG A 330 29.17 9.43 34.35
C ARG A 330 29.93 8.37 35.15
N GLN A 331 29.75 7.09 34.84
CA GLN A 331 30.51 6.00 35.47
C GLN A 331 31.98 6.04 35.07
N ALA A 332 32.29 6.31 33.79
CA ALA A 332 33.64 6.47 33.29
C ALA A 332 34.32 7.71 33.88
N GLU A 333 33.62 8.84 33.99
CA GLU A 333 34.11 10.05 34.67
C GLU A 333 34.42 9.77 36.15
N ARG A 334 33.52 9.07 36.87
CA ARG A 334 33.77 8.67 38.26
C ARG A 334 34.95 7.72 38.37
N ALA A 335 35.07 6.75 37.47
CA ALA A 335 36.20 5.84 37.44
C ALA A 335 37.51 6.59 37.17
N ALA A 336 37.53 7.50 36.21
CA ALA A 336 38.68 8.35 35.91
C ALA A 336 39.07 9.27 37.08
N GLN A 337 38.09 9.80 37.84
CA GLN A 337 38.36 10.56 39.07
C GLN A 337 38.95 9.71 40.19
N LEU A 338 38.57 8.44 40.28
CA LEU A 338 39.15 7.49 41.25
C LEU A 338 40.56 7.05 40.82
N ASP A 339 40.80 6.87 39.51
CA ASP A 339 42.10 6.50 38.94
C ASP A 339 43.12 7.65 38.94
N ALA A 340 42.67 8.91 38.95
CA ALA A 340 43.55 10.08 39.04
C ALA A 340 44.36 10.18 40.36
N GLY A 341 44.12 9.25 41.30
CA GLY A 341 44.80 9.19 42.58
C GLY A 341 44.38 10.30 43.54
N ASP A 342 44.55 10.06 44.84
CA ASP A 342 44.30 11.09 45.84
C ASP A 342 45.31 12.25 45.67
N SER A 343 44.81 13.48 45.58
CA SER A 343 45.65 14.68 45.53
C SER A 343 46.70 14.66 46.65
N PRO A 344 47.94 15.13 46.42
CA PRO A 344 49.00 15.18 47.45
C PRO A 344 48.54 15.85 48.76
N ALA A 345 47.65 16.84 48.67
CA ALA A 345 47.02 17.50 49.83
C ALA A 345 46.11 16.57 50.64
N LYS A 346 45.37 15.66 49.98
CA LYS A 346 44.52 14.67 50.62
C LYS A 346 45.34 13.56 51.29
N VAL A 347 46.40 13.10 50.64
CA VAL A 347 47.33 12.11 51.20
C VAL A 347 48.02 12.67 52.47
N THR A 348 48.51 13.91 52.41
CA THR A 348 49.14 14.58 53.56
C THR A 348 48.16 14.86 54.71
N ALA A 349 46.92 15.24 54.40
CA ALA A 349 45.88 15.41 55.42
C ALA A 349 45.53 14.09 56.13
N ILE A 350 45.40 12.99 55.39
CA ILE A 350 45.15 11.65 55.96
C ILE A 350 46.33 11.20 56.84
N ALA A 351 47.57 11.45 56.41
CA ALA A 351 48.76 11.16 57.20
C ALA A 351 48.78 11.95 58.53
N LYS A 352 48.42 13.24 58.50
CA LYS A 352 48.30 14.07 59.70
C LYS A 352 47.23 13.53 60.66
N ILE A 353 46.05 13.16 60.14
CA ILE A 353 44.96 12.60 60.96
C ILE A 353 45.41 11.29 61.64
N ARG A 354 46.07 10.39 60.89
CA ARG A 354 46.61 9.14 61.45
C ARG A 354 47.64 9.39 62.55
N ALA A 355 48.58 10.30 62.32
CA ALA A 355 49.57 10.70 63.31
C ALA A 355 48.93 11.28 64.59
N MET A 356 47.85 12.05 64.44
CA MET A 356 47.09 12.61 65.56
C MET A 356 46.38 11.53 66.39
N PHE A 357 45.78 10.53 65.74
CA PHE A 357 45.17 9.40 66.42
C PHE A 357 46.20 8.49 67.10
N ASP A 358 47.35 8.24 66.47
CA ASP A 358 48.44 7.47 67.07
C ASP A 358 49.05 8.16 68.28
N ALA A 359 49.24 9.49 68.22
CA ALA A 359 49.69 10.29 69.35
C ALA A 359 48.70 10.22 70.53
N ASN A 360 47.40 10.31 70.24
CA ASN A 360 46.34 10.24 71.25
C ASN A 360 46.22 8.83 71.87
N LYS A 361 46.43 7.78 71.06
CA LYS A 361 46.49 6.38 71.51
C LYS A 361 47.69 6.14 72.44
N ARG A 362 48.86 6.68 72.10
CA ARG A 362 50.07 6.62 72.94
C ARG A 362 49.93 7.39 74.26
N GLN A 363 49.27 8.55 74.26
CA GLN A 363 48.94 9.27 75.49
C GLN A 363 47.96 8.49 76.39
N ARG A 364 46.96 7.83 75.80
CA ARG A 364 46.03 6.97 76.54
C ARG A 364 46.69 5.72 77.12
N SER A 365 47.62 5.08 76.41
CA SER A 365 48.37 3.93 76.94
C SER A 365 49.35 4.34 78.04
N GLY A 366 50.02 5.50 77.91
CA GLY A 366 50.90 6.05 78.95
C GLY A 366 50.15 6.40 80.25
N ARG A 367 48.94 6.98 80.14
CA ARG A 367 48.07 7.24 81.31
C ARG A 367 47.57 5.97 82.00
N ARG A 368 47.32 4.90 81.24
CA ARG A 368 46.93 3.59 81.82
C ARG A 368 48.09 2.90 82.54
N ALA A 369 49.32 3.00 82.03
CA ALA A 369 50.51 2.47 82.69
C ALA A 369 50.86 3.24 83.98
N ALA A 370 50.61 4.56 84.03
CA ALA A 370 50.80 5.38 85.23
C ALA A 370 49.72 5.17 86.32
N ALA A 371 48.62 4.48 86.01
CA ALA A 371 47.51 4.23 86.92
C ALA A 371 47.49 2.80 87.51
N GLN A 372 48.53 1.98 87.29
CA GLN A 372 48.71 0.70 87.99
C GLN A 372 49.35 0.96 89.38
N PRO A 373 48.66 0.68 90.50
CA PRO A 373 49.27 0.78 91.82
C PRO A 373 50.28 -0.36 92.02
N LYS A 374 51.48 -0.03 92.51
CA LYS A 374 52.44 -1.01 93.03
C LYS A 374 51.79 -1.75 94.20
N GLY A 375 51.40 -3.01 93.98
CA GLY A 375 51.03 -3.92 95.06
C GLY A 375 52.26 -4.18 95.93
N GLY A 376 52.22 -3.68 97.17
CA GLY A 376 53.15 -4.04 98.23
C GLY A 376 52.93 -5.49 98.73
N PRO A 377 53.91 -6.06 99.44
CA PRO A 377 53.98 -7.49 99.74
C PRO A 377 53.01 -7.88 100.85
N VAL A 378 52.45 -9.09 100.76
CA VAL A 378 51.74 -9.77 101.86
C VAL A 378 52.67 -10.86 102.39
N LEU A 379 53.00 -10.74 103.68
CA LEU A 379 53.68 -11.73 104.50
C LEU A 379 52.71 -12.86 104.88
N LEU A 380 53.15 -14.10 104.69
CA LEU A 380 53.16 -15.16 105.72
C LEU A 380 54.40 -16.02 105.50
#